data_AF-A0A7T6XSB3-F1
#
_entry.id   AF-A0A7T6XSB3-F1
#
_cell.length_a   1.000
_cell.length_b   1.000
_cell.length_c   1.000
_cell.angle_alpha   90.00
_cell.angle_beta   90.00
_cell.angle_gamma   90.00
#
_symmetry.space_group_name_H-M   'P 1'
#
loop_
_entity.id
_entity.type
_entity.pdbx_description
1 polymer ?
#
loop_
_entity_poly.entity_id
_entity_poly.type
_entity_poly.pdbx_seq_one_letter_code
_entity_poly.pdbx_strand_id
1 'polypeptide(L)'
;MQPSVPAQPIWDRHFDDAEDTDGITELSLDIYTVVATNAVYTIDLKGHETTPELILIAKPPAGDLNDIAALDDGNAVVITDSQLGLLWRLDIRTGNYSVIHHDETMAANHDMGLLLGVNGWEIIDDYWYYTNSPKRIFVGFELIYTPVVLWGLVKLSAMIHGAMTCLHGVAFLADLVDSMVTRVFPNGSHEIIAGSTNSADLMTATLAAFGRTKKDRNVLYITTGGETRLPVNNTSTRGGKVMALSVEL
;
A
#
# COMPACT_ATOMS: atom_id res chain seq x y z
N MET A 1 -3.78 -6.50 -36.05
CA MET A 1 -2.83 -7.17 -35.14
C MET A 1 -3.59 -8.24 -34.40
N GLN A 2 -3.11 -9.48 -34.44
CA GLN A 2 -3.67 -10.56 -33.64
C GLN A 2 -3.36 -10.24 -32.16
N PRO A 3 -4.31 -10.32 -31.22
CA PRO A 3 -4.00 -10.09 -29.82
C PRO A 3 -2.95 -11.12 -29.37
N SER A 4 -1.89 -10.65 -28.72
CA SER A 4 -0.86 -11.51 -28.16
C SER A 4 -1.49 -12.48 -27.16
N VAL A 5 -1.14 -13.77 -27.27
CA VAL A 5 -1.51 -14.75 -26.24
C VAL A 5 -0.94 -14.26 -24.89
N PRO A 6 -1.76 -14.13 -23.84
CA PRO A 6 -1.27 -13.72 -22.53
C PRO A 6 -0.19 -14.67 -22.03
N ALA A 7 0.87 -14.11 -21.42
CA ALA A 7 1.87 -14.91 -20.74
C ALA A 7 1.19 -15.80 -19.70
N GLN A 8 1.57 -17.07 -19.65
CA GLN A 8 1.10 -17.99 -18.61
C GLN A 8 1.95 -17.79 -17.35
N PRO A 9 1.35 -17.91 -16.16
CA PRO A 9 2.13 -17.88 -14.92
C PRO A 9 3.11 -19.06 -14.90
N ILE A 10 4.30 -18.83 -14.33
CA ILE A 10 5.30 -19.90 -14.16
C ILE A 10 4.82 -20.90 -13.10
N TRP A 11 4.18 -20.39 -12.04
CA TRP A 11 3.45 -21.13 -11.02
C TRP A 11 2.31 -20.27 -10.49
N ASP A 12 1.33 -20.92 -9.87
CA ASP A 12 0.21 -20.28 -9.17
C ASP A 12 0.16 -20.84 -7.74
N ARG A 13 0.31 -19.97 -6.73
CA ARG A 13 0.33 -20.35 -5.31
C ARG A 13 -0.78 -19.61 -4.59
N HIS A 14 -1.73 -20.37 -4.06
CA HIS A 14 -2.88 -19.86 -3.34
C HIS A 14 -2.63 -19.85 -1.83
N PHE A 15 -3.20 -18.87 -1.14
CA PHE A 15 -3.30 -18.83 0.32
C PHE A 15 -4.61 -19.52 0.69
N ASP A 16 -4.57 -20.85 0.81
CA ASP A 16 -5.77 -21.69 0.87
C ASP A 16 -6.73 -21.37 2.04
N ASP A 17 -6.25 -20.69 3.09
CA ASP A 17 -7.01 -20.26 4.27
C ASP A 17 -7.26 -18.73 4.33
N ALA A 18 -7.06 -18.00 3.23
CA ALA A 18 -7.26 -16.55 3.15
C ALA A 18 -8.34 -16.20 2.11
N GLU A 19 -9.12 -15.16 2.40
CA GLU A 19 -10.15 -14.64 1.49
C GLU A 19 -9.55 -13.64 0.48
N ASP A 20 -8.43 -13.03 0.85
CA ASP A 20 -7.77 -11.93 0.18
C ASP A 20 -6.27 -11.86 0.50
N THR A 21 -5.57 -11.08 -0.31
CA THR A 21 -4.17 -10.67 -0.08
C THR A 21 -4.08 -9.18 -0.29
N ASP A 22 -3.53 -8.47 0.69
CA ASP A 22 -3.42 -7.02 0.70
C ASP A 22 -1.95 -6.60 0.54
N GLY A 23 -1.28 -6.28 1.65
CA GLY A 23 0.09 -5.80 1.65
C GLY A 23 1.13 -6.86 1.26
N ILE A 24 2.17 -6.43 0.54
CA ILE A 24 3.39 -7.19 0.28
C ILE A 24 4.62 -6.31 0.43
N THR A 25 5.69 -6.83 1.04
CA THR A 25 6.97 -6.13 1.13
C THR A 25 8.16 -7.06 0.96
N GLU A 26 9.25 -6.55 0.37
CA GLU A 26 10.51 -7.27 0.20
C GLU A 26 11.34 -7.16 1.49
N LEU A 27 11.64 -8.28 2.14
CA LEU A 27 12.52 -8.32 3.32
C LEU A 27 14.00 -8.32 2.92
N SER A 28 14.32 -9.05 1.86
CA SER A 28 15.64 -9.13 1.24
C SER A 28 15.46 -9.63 -0.19
N LEU A 29 16.53 -9.64 -1.00
CA LEU A 29 16.43 -10.01 -2.42
C LEU A 29 15.63 -11.31 -2.63
N ASP A 30 14.50 -11.14 -3.32
CA ASP A 30 13.54 -12.19 -3.67
C ASP A 30 12.84 -12.89 -2.48
N ILE A 31 12.96 -12.37 -1.26
CA ILE A 31 12.20 -12.85 -0.09
C ILE A 31 11.18 -11.79 0.29
N TYR A 32 9.92 -12.17 0.28
CA TYR A 32 8.81 -11.27 0.56
C TYR A 32 8.01 -11.71 1.78
N THR A 33 7.36 -10.75 2.41
CA THR A 33 6.29 -10.98 3.38
C THR A 33 4.98 -10.45 2.80
N VAL A 34 3.90 -11.22 2.99
CA VAL A 34 2.57 -10.96 2.44
C VAL A 34 1.55 -11.01 3.57
N VAL A 35 0.63 -10.06 3.58
CA VAL A 35 -0.61 -10.07 4.35
C VAL A 35 -1.67 -10.83 3.54
N ALA A 36 -2.22 -11.88 4.12
CA ALA A 36 -3.31 -12.65 3.55
C ALA A 36 -4.43 -12.73 4.60
N THR A 37 -5.50 -11.95 4.39
CA THR A 37 -6.49 -11.61 5.41
C THR A 37 -5.76 -11.08 6.67
N ASN A 38 -5.95 -11.69 7.84
CA ASN A 38 -5.32 -11.29 9.10
C ASN A 38 -4.12 -12.18 9.49
N ALA A 39 -3.44 -12.76 8.49
CA ALA A 39 -2.27 -13.60 8.68
C ALA A 39 -1.09 -13.08 7.86
N VAL A 40 0.11 -13.23 8.42
CA VAL A 40 1.35 -12.75 7.80
C VAL A 40 2.21 -13.95 7.43
N TYR A 41 2.58 -14.03 6.15
CA TYR A 41 3.37 -15.14 5.60
C TYR A 41 4.68 -14.62 5.00
N THR A 42 5.73 -15.43 5.05
CA THR A 42 6.93 -15.27 4.23
C THR A 42 6.87 -16.19 3.02
N ILE A 43 7.39 -15.70 1.90
CA ILE A 43 7.55 -16.43 0.64
C ILE A 43 8.96 -16.20 0.07
N ASP A 44 9.68 -17.28 -0.23
CA ASP A 44 11.00 -17.23 -0.90
C ASP A 44 10.81 -17.43 -2.41
N LEU A 45 11.15 -16.41 -3.19
CA LEU A 45 10.99 -16.34 -4.64
C LEU A 45 12.32 -16.41 -5.40
N LYS A 46 13.44 -16.79 -4.76
CA LYS A 46 14.77 -16.87 -5.40
C LYS A 46 14.85 -17.87 -6.55
N GLY A 47 13.88 -18.78 -6.65
CA GLY A 47 13.79 -19.78 -7.72
C GLY A 47 12.42 -19.77 -8.37
N HIS A 48 12.38 -20.10 -9.66
CA HIS A 48 11.12 -20.20 -10.43
C HIS A 48 10.79 -21.62 -10.89
N GLU A 49 11.67 -22.60 -10.61
CA GLU A 49 11.52 -23.98 -11.06
C GLU A 49 10.47 -24.77 -10.27
N THR A 50 10.13 -24.31 -9.07
CA THR A 50 9.20 -24.95 -8.14
C THR A 50 8.27 -23.92 -7.53
N THR A 51 7.04 -24.33 -7.20
CA THR A 51 6.11 -23.50 -6.45
C THR A 51 6.71 -23.14 -5.08
N PRO A 52 6.77 -21.86 -4.70
CA PRO A 52 7.34 -21.44 -3.43
C PRO A 52 6.50 -21.89 -2.24
N GLU A 53 7.16 -22.17 -1.11
CA GLU A 53 6.50 -22.49 0.15
C GLU A 53 5.98 -21.21 0.82
N LEU A 54 4.78 -21.29 1.42
CA LEU A 54 4.21 -20.24 2.24
C LEU A 54 4.47 -20.55 3.71
N ILE A 55 5.25 -19.72 4.39
CA ILE A 55 5.60 -19.91 5.79
C ILE A 55 4.81 -18.92 6.64
N LEU A 56 3.87 -19.41 7.45
CA LEU A 56 3.13 -18.55 8.39
C LEU A 56 4.08 -18.02 9.47
N ILE A 57 4.12 -16.69 9.62
CA ILE A 57 4.91 -16.00 10.65
C ILE A 57 4.06 -15.74 11.88
N ALA A 58 2.88 -15.12 11.69
CA ALA A 58 2.00 -14.72 12.77
C ALA A 58 0.55 -14.52 12.31
N LYS A 59 -0.36 -14.58 13.28
CA LYS A 59 -1.76 -14.15 13.17
C LYS A 59 -2.07 -13.20 14.34
N PRO A 60 -1.75 -11.90 14.22
CA PRO A 60 -2.13 -10.91 15.24
C PRO A 60 -3.66 -10.91 15.45
N PRO A 61 -4.15 -10.50 16.63
CA PRO A 61 -5.59 -10.33 16.88
C PRO A 61 -6.07 -9.04 16.19
N ALA A 62 -6.04 -9.04 14.87
CA ALA A 62 -6.29 -7.89 14.02
C ALA A 62 -7.77 -7.75 13.67
N GLY A 63 -8.17 -6.52 13.35
CA GLY A 63 -9.46 -6.26 12.71
C GLY A 63 -9.36 -6.49 11.21
N ASP A 64 -8.46 -5.77 10.56
CA ASP A 64 -8.24 -5.82 9.11
C ASP A 64 -6.82 -5.37 8.77
N LEU A 65 -5.88 -6.31 8.64
CA LEU A 65 -4.52 -6.02 8.24
C LEU A 65 -4.50 -5.59 6.78
N ASN A 66 -3.92 -4.42 6.50
CA ASN A 66 -3.95 -3.86 5.16
C ASN A 66 -2.53 -3.79 4.57
N ASP A 67 -1.84 -2.68 4.74
CA ASP A 67 -0.56 -2.40 4.10
C ASP A 67 0.63 -2.79 5.01
N ILE A 68 1.76 -3.17 4.40
CA ILE A 68 2.94 -3.74 5.07
C ILE A 68 4.23 -3.25 4.43
N ALA A 69 5.24 -3.01 5.26
CA ALA A 69 6.58 -2.63 4.84
C ALA A 69 7.66 -3.11 5.82
N ALA A 70 8.83 -3.39 5.25
CA ALA A 70 9.98 -3.90 5.98
C ALA A 70 10.59 -2.85 6.92
N LEU A 71 11.14 -3.34 8.03
CA LEU A 71 11.88 -2.62 9.05
C LEU A 71 13.15 -3.40 9.43
N ASP A 72 14.07 -2.70 10.11
CA ASP A 72 15.24 -3.31 10.75
C ASP A 72 16.02 -4.22 9.79
N ASP A 73 16.29 -3.74 8.56
CA ASP A 73 16.93 -4.48 7.47
C ASP A 73 16.23 -5.83 7.15
N GLY A 74 14.89 -5.84 7.20
CA GLY A 74 14.06 -7.01 6.91
C GLY A 74 13.85 -7.96 8.09
N ASN A 75 14.31 -7.61 9.30
CA ASN A 75 14.11 -8.42 10.50
C ASN A 75 12.74 -8.18 11.17
N ALA A 76 12.08 -7.08 10.83
CA ALA A 76 10.74 -6.76 11.31
C ALA A 76 9.91 -6.16 10.17
N VAL A 77 8.61 -6.05 10.41
CA VAL A 77 7.67 -5.32 9.55
C VAL A 77 6.76 -4.45 10.40
N VAL A 78 6.22 -3.39 9.81
CA VAL A 78 5.03 -2.71 10.34
C VAL A 78 3.85 -3.02 9.45
N ILE A 79 2.68 -3.15 10.06
CA ILE A 79 1.43 -3.50 9.38
C ILE A 79 0.35 -2.54 9.87
N THR A 80 -0.38 -1.94 8.95
CA THR A 80 -1.57 -1.14 9.28
C THR A 80 -2.74 -2.06 9.60
N ASP A 81 -3.48 -1.75 10.66
CA ASP A 81 -4.77 -2.38 10.95
C ASP A 81 -5.88 -1.36 10.70
N SER A 82 -6.55 -1.50 9.56
CA SER A 82 -7.53 -0.53 9.08
C SER A 82 -8.76 -0.44 9.96
N GLN A 83 -9.20 -1.52 10.60
CA GLN A 83 -10.37 -1.49 11.46
C GLN A 83 -10.04 -1.08 12.89
N LEU A 84 -8.89 -1.51 13.43
CA LEU A 84 -8.47 -1.11 14.77
C LEU A 84 -7.83 0.28 14.83
N GLY A 85 -7.42 0.85 13.69
CA GLY A 85 -6.84 2.19 13.62
C GLY A 85 -5.46 2.28 14.28
N LEU A 86 -4.60 1.29 14.03
CA LEU A 86 -3.29 1.18 14.69
C LEU A 86 -2.22 0.59 13.78
N LEU A 87 -0.97 0.62 14.25
CA LEU A 87 0.18 -0.01 13.63
C LEU A 87 0.70 -1.16 14.50
N TRP A 88 0.78 -2.35 13.91
CA TRP A 88 1.48 -3.50 14.47
C TRP A 88 2.94 -3.47 14.05
N ARG A 89 3.88 -3.70 14.97
CA ARG A 89 5.24 -4.17 14.64
C ARG A 89 5.28 -5.68 14.83
N LEU A 90 5.81 -6.41 13.85
CA LEU A 90 5.99 -7.85 13.90
C LEU A 90 7.47 -8.19 13.64
N ASP A 91 8.07 -8.97 14.54
CA ASP A 91 9.40 -9.55 14.36
C ASP A 91 9.30 -10.81 13.48
N ILE A 92 9.97 -10.79 12.33
CA ILE A 92 9.85 -11.83 11.30
C ILE A 92 10.42 -13.17 11.78
N ARG A 93 11.46 -13.15 12.62
CA ARG A 93 12.14 -14.36 13.07
C ARG A 93 11.38 -15.08 14.18
N THR A 94 10.73 -14.34 15.06
CA THR A 94 10.09 -14.87 16.27
C THR A 94 8.58 -14.95 16.18
N GLY A 95 7.96 -14.22 15.25
CA GLY A 95 6.50 -14.07 15.18
C GLY A 95 5.91 -13.20 16.29
N ASN A 96 6.75 -12.57 17.11
CA ASN A 96 6.30 -11.68 18.18
C ASN A 96 5.81 -10.36 17.59
N TYR A 97 4.66 -9.89 18.06
CA TYR A 97 4.06 -8.64 17.62
C TYR A 97 3.66 -7.74 18.78
N SER A 98 3.61 -6.44 18.51
CA SER A 98 3.17 -5.41 19.46
C SER A 98 2.54 -4.23 18.73
N VAL A 99 1.57 -3.57 19.35
CA VAL A 99 1.09 -2.27 18.85
C VAL A 99 2.18 -1.22 19.12
N ILE A 100 2.60 -0.50 18.07
CA ILE A 100 3.62 0.56 18.17
C ILE A 100 3.05 1.96 18.02
N HIS A 101 1.86 2.09 17.43
CA HIS A 101 1.17 3.37 17.32
C HIS A 101 -0.33 3.17 17.16
N HIS A 102 -1.10 4.10 17.72
CA HIS A 102 -2.55 4.24 17.57
C HIS A 102 -2.87 5.72 17.81
N ASP A 103 -3.73 6.29 16.98
CA ASP A 103 -4.12 7.69 17.07
C ASP A 103 -5.58 7.88 16.61
N GLU A 104 -6.26 8.91 17.10
CA GLU A 104 -7.63 9.20 16.68
C GLU A 104 -7.71 9.42 15.17
N THR A 105 -6.70 10.03 14.55
CA THR A 105 -6.63 10.22 13.09
C THR A 105 -6.52 8.90 12.32
N MET A 106 -6.12 7.79 12.95
CA MET A 106 -6.10 6.44 12.36
C MET A 106 -7.44 5.71 12.47
N ALA A 107 -8.32 6.16 13.37
CA ALA A 107 -9.56 5.46 13.68
C ALA A 107 -10.45 5.23 12.45
N ALA A 108 -11.04 4.04 12.39
CA ALA A 108 -11.94 3.64 11.33
C ALA A 108 -13.30 4.37 11.39
N ASN A 109 -13.94 4.54 10.23
CA ASN A 109 -15.33 4.98 10.13
C ASN A 109 -16.01 4.39 8.89
N HIS A 110 -17.26 4.79 8.63
CA HIS A 110 -18.09 4.29 7.51
C HIS A 110 -18.29 5.29 6.37
N ASP A 111 -17.54 6.39 6.31
CA ASP A 111 -17.74 7.47 5.31
C ASP A 111 -17.57 6.98 3.86
N MET A 112 -16.98 5.78 3.68
CA MET A 112 -16.76 5.12 2.39
C MET A 112 -17.73 3.97 2.11
N GLY A 113 -18.70 3.72 2.99
CA GLY A 113 -19.66 2.61 2.88
C GLY A 113 -19.14 1.26 3.39
N LEU A 114 -17.86 1.17 3.78
CA LEU A 114 -17.28 0.06 4.54
C LEU A 114 -16.56 0.60 5.79
N LEU A 115 -16.32 -0.25 6.79
CA LEU A 115 -15.53 0.12 7.96
C LEU A 115 -14.04 0.10 7.55
N LEU A 116 -13.44 1.28 7.40
CA LEU A 116 -12.04 1.43 7.00
C LEU A 116 -11.41 2.56 7.79
N GLY A 117 -10.09 2.55 7.97
CA GLY A 117 -9.35 3.54 8.75
C GLY A 117 -7.99 3.83 8.13
N VAL A 118 -6.93 3.72 8.94
CA VAL A 118 -5.54 3.77 8.44
C VAL A 118 -5.36 2.71 7.33
N ASN A 119 -4.80 3.09 6.19
CA ASN A 119 -4.71 2.19 5.04
C ASN A 119 -3.25 2.09 4.57
N GLY A 120 -2.80 3.04 3.75
CA GLY A 120 -1.43 3.06 3.23
C GLY A 120 -0.43 3.60 4.26
N TRP A 121 0.81 3.09 4.21
CA TRP A 121 1.90 3.61 5.03
C TRP A 121 3.26 3.52 4.32
N GLU A 122 4.20 4.37 4.72
CA GLU A 122 5.58 4.30 4.21
C GLU A 122 6.55 4.95 5.20
N ILE A 123 7.79 4.47 5.17
CA ILE A 123 8.94 5.11 5.82
C ILE A 123 9.82 5.69 4.72
N ILE A 124 10.09 6.98 4.81
CA ILE A 124 11.02 7.65 3.90
C ILE A 124 12.09 8.32 4.73
N ASP A 125 13.32 7.85 4.53
CA ASP A 125 14.44 8.16 5.41
C ASP A 125 14.08 7.81 6.87
N ASP A 126 13.99 8.81 7.75
CA ASP A 126 13.60 8.64 9.16
C ASP A 126 12.15 9.07 9.45
N TYR A 127 11.39 9.44 8.42
CA TYR A 127 10.04 10.00 8.56
C TYR A 127 8.98 8.97 8.22
N TRP A 128 7.94 8.96 9.04
CA TRP A 128 6.86 8.00 8.95
C TRP A 128 5.59 8.67 8.47
N TYR A 129 4.84 7.97 7.64
CA TYR A 129 3.63 8.51 7.09
C TYR A 129 2.54 7.45 6.97
N TYR A 130 1.30 7.90 7.08
CA TYR A 130 0.14 7.07 6.79
C TYR A 130 -0.98 7.88 6.15
N THR A 131 -1.90 7.15 5.55
CA THR A 131 -3.16 7.68 5.05
C THR A 131 -4.32 7.11 5.87
N ASN A 132 -5.37 7.90 6.04
CA ASN A 132 -6.68 7.37 6.46
C ASN A 132 -7.69 7.68 5.35
N SER A 133 -8.15 6.62 4.71
CA SER A 133 -8.95 6.68 3.50
C SER A 133 -10.28 7.41 3.72
N PRO A 134 -11.12 7.03 4.70
CA PRO A 134 -12.39 7.72 4.92
C PRO A 134 -12.23 9.17 5.35
N LYS A 135 -11.21 9.46 6.17
CA LYS A 135 -10.96 10.81 6.66
C LYS A 135 -10.33 11.71 5.61
N ARG A 136 -9.85 11.15 4.49
CA ARG A 136 -9.12 11.87 3.43
C ARG A 136 -7.94 12.66 3.99
N ILE A 137 -7.17 12.03 4.86
CA ILE A 137 -6.00 12.67 5.47
C ILE A 137 -4.72 11.91 5.13
N PHE A 138 -3.67 12.69 5.01
CA PHE A 138 -2.30 12.26 4.92
C PHE A 138 -1.54 12.83 6.13
N VAL A 139 -0.87 11.97 6.89
CA VAL A 139 -0.26 12.35 8.16
C VAL A 139 1.20 11.92 8.20
N GLY A 140 2.08 12.88 8.48
CA GLY A 140 3.48 12.63 8.83
C GLY A 140 3.66 12.60 10.35
N PHE A 141 4.39 11.61 10.83
CA PHE A 141 4.70 11.42 12.24
C PHE A 141 6.15 10.96 12.46
N GLU A 142 6.62 11.06 13.71
CA GLU A 142 7.90 10.51 14.16
C GLU A 142 7.66 9.51 15.30
N LEU A 143 8.21 8.30 15.18
CA LEU A 143 8.19 7.30 16.26
C LEU A 143 9.27 7.50 17.33
N ILE A 144 10.08 8.57 17.22
CA ILE A 144 11.27 8.80 18.07
C ILE A 144 10.89 8.97 19.56
N TYR A 145 9.64 9.35 19.85
CA TYR A 145 9.16 9.54 21.23
C TYR A 145 7.78 8.93 21.43
N THR A 146 7.54 8.43 22.66
CA THR A 146 6.18 8.20 23.18
C THR A 146 5.84 9.40 24.07
N PRO A 147 4.83 10.23 23.75
CA PRO A 147 3.86 10.10 22.66
C PRO A 147 4.44 10.48 21.29
N VAL A 148 3.90 9.83 20.25
CA VAL A 148 4.18 10.15 18.84
C VAL A 148 3.79 11.60 18.56
N VAL A 149 4.66 12.33 17.88
CA VAL A 149 4.40 13.72 17.45
C VAL A 149 3.99 13.70 15.99
N LEU A 150 2.76 14.13 15.72
CA LEU A 150 2.31 14.44 14.36
C LEU A 150 2.92 15.78 13.96
N TRP A 151 3.68 15.81 12.87
CA TRP A 151 4.34 17.02 12.39
C TRP A 151 3.68 17.59 11.13
N GLY A 152 2.74 16.85 10.53
CA GLY A 152 1.91 17.36 9.45
C GLY A 152 0.62 16.56 9.30
N LEU A 153 -0.52 17.27 9.26
CA LEU A 153 -1.81 16.71 8.84
C LEU A 153 -2.27 17.48 7.62
N VAL A 154 -2.41 16.78 6.50
CA VAL A 154 -2.92 17.35 5.25
C VAL A 154 -4.28 16.74 5.00
N LYS A 155 -5.31 17.59 4.98
CA LYS A 155 -6.62 17.19 4.47
C LYS A 155 -6.59 17.30 2.96
N LEU A 156 -6.95 16.22 2.29
CA LEU A 156 -6.94 16.13 0.85
C LEU A 156 -8.35 16.22 0.30
N SER A 157 -8.47 16.77 -0.90
CA SER A 157 -9.73 16.67 -1.66
C SER A 157 -9.98 15.25 -2.16
N ALA A 158 -8.91 14.47 -2.32
CA ALA A 158 -8.83 13.10 -2.81
C ALA A 158 -9.26 12.06 -1.76
N MET A 159 -9.96 11.00 -2.17
CA MET A 159 -10.21 9.78 -1.37
C MET A 159 -9.08 8.78 -1.57
N ILE A 160 -7.95 9.00 -0.89
CA ILE A 160 -6.83 8.05 -0.94
C ILE A 160 -7.31 6.72 -0.40
N HIS A 161 -7.02 5.64 -1.12
CA HIS A 161 -7.46 4.29 -0.77
C HIS A 161 -6.29 3.30 -0.72
N GLY A 162 -5.09 3.74 -1.14
CA GLY A 162 -3.97 2.84 -1.36
C GLY A 162 -2.64 3.59 -1.45
N ALA A 163 -1.60 2.79 -1.64
CA ALA A 163 -0.24 3.11 -1.25
C ALA A 163 0.32 4.42 -1.79
N MET A 164 1.23 4.90 -0.98
CA MET A 164 2.03 6.05 -1.18
C MET A 164 3.44 5.60 -1.58
N THR A 165 4.09 6.42 -2.41
CA THR A 165 5.55 6.46 -2.41
C THR A 165 6.01 7.89 -2.14
N CYS A 166 7.17 8.10 -1.54
CA CYS A 166 7.76 9.43 -1.50
C CYS A 166 9.15 9.49 -2.12
N LEU A 167 9.46 10.66 -2.66
CA LEU A 167 10.77 10.97 -3.22
C LEU A 167 11.17 12.38 -2.82
N HIS A 168 12.31 12.52 -2.15
CA HIS A 168 12.82 13.78 -1.60
C HIS A 168 11.80 14.52 -0.70
N GLY A 169 11.04 13.79 0.11
CA GLY A 169 10.01 14.34 1.00
C GLY A 169 8.71 14.74 0.31
N VAL A 170 8.57 14.52 -1.00
CA VAL A 170 7.31 14.70 -1.73
C VAL A 170 6.58 13.36 -1.80
N ALA A 171 5.39 13.28 -1.24
CA ALA A 171 4.54 12.10 -1.29
C ALA A 171 3.72 12.06 -2.57
N PHE A 172 3.55 10.87 -3.15
CA PHE A 172 2.76 10.61 -4.34
C PHE A 172 1.68 9.60 -3.97
N LEU A 173 0.42 10.02 -4.07
CA LEU A 173 -0.73 9.32 -3.52
C LEU A 173 -1.64 8.89 -4.67
N ALA A 174 -1.84 7.58 -4.81
CA ALA A 174 -2.77 6.99 -5.76
C ALA A 174 -4.19 7.01 -5.17
N ASP A 175 -5.14 7.55 -5.93
CA ASP A 175 -6.54 7.65 -5.52
C ASP A 175 -7.41 6.64 -6.29
N LEU A 176 -7.96 5.68 -5.53
CA LEU A 176 -8.84 4.65 -6.06
C LEU A 176 -10.18 5.21 -6.54
N VAL A 177 -10.79 6.14 -5.80
CA VAL A 177 -12.15 6.61 -6.10
C VAL A 177 -12.11 7.63 -7.22
N ASP A 178 -11.24 8.62 -7.10
CA ASP A 178 -11.16 9.74 -8.04
C ASP A 178 -10.21 9.44 -9.20
N SER A 179 -9.52 8.29 -9.22
CA SER A 179 -8.73 7.83 -10.36
C SER A 179 -7.65 8.84 -10.77
N MET A 180 -6.88 9.29 -9.78
CA MET A 180 -5.86 10.33 -9.93
C MET A 180 -4.62 10.05 -9.09
N VAL A 181 -3.55 10.79 -9.39
CA VAL A 181 -2.34 10.84 -8.56
C VAL A 181 -2.15 12.25 -8.06
N THR A 182 -2.02 12.39 -6.74
CA THR A 182 -1.76 13.66 -6.07
C THR A 182 -0.34 13.66 -5.52
N ARG A 183 0.45 14.71 -5.80
CA ARG A 183 1.70 14.94 -5.09
C ARG A 183 1.49 15.89 -3.92
N VAL A 184 2.05 15.57 -2.76
CA VAL A 184 1.94 16.34 -1.52
C VAL A 184 3.34 16.73 -1.05
N PHE A 185 3.55 18.02 -0.83
CA PHE A 185 4.83 18.58 -0.42
C PHE A 185 4.95 18.63 1.12
N PRO A 186 6.17 18.70 1.69
CA PRO A 186 6.38 18.78 3.14
C PRO A 186 5.66 19.95 3.82
N ASN A 187 5.40 21.04 3.10
CA ASN A 187 4.67 22.20 3.61
C ASN A 187 3.14 22.01 3.63
N GLY A 188 2.64 20.82 3.25
CA GLY A 188 1.23 20.47 3.15
C GLY A 188 0.50 20.94 1.89
N SER A 189 1.17 21.71 1.02
CA SER A 189 0.62 22.01 -0.31
C SER A 189 0.58 20.74 -1.16
N HIS A 190 -0.40 20.66 -2.05
CA HIS A 190 -0.59 19.48 -2.88
C HIS A 190 -1.22 19.85 -4.22
N GLU A 191 -0.99 18.99 -5.21
CA GLU A 191 -1.59 19.13 -6.54
C GLU A 191 -1.77 17.79 -7.22
N ILE A 192 -2.78 17.73 -8.09
CA ILE A 192 -3.04 16.56 -8.93
C ILE A 192 -2.07 16.62 -10.11
N ILE A 193 -1.28 15.57 -10.28
CA ILE A 193 -0.25 15.49 -11.34
C ILE A 193 -0.66 14.58 -12.49
N ALA A 194 -1.64 13.70 -12.28
CA ALA A 194 -2.18 12.83 -13.31
C ALA A 194 -3.61 12.39 -12.98
N GLY A 195 -4.41 12.16 -14.02
CA GLY A 195 -5.79 11.71 -13.88
C GLY A 195 -6.75 12.83 -13.47
N SER A 196 -7.97 12.42 -13.15
CA SER A 196 -9.10 13.26 -12.79
C SER A 196 -10.28 12.36 -12.42
N THR A 197 -11.31 12.91 -11.79
CA THR A 197 -12.54 12.18 -11.50
C THR A 197 -13.10 11.54 -12.78
N ASN A 198 -13.19 10.21 -12.82
CA ASN A 198 -13.54 9.37 -13.98
C ASN A 198 -12.47 9.24 -15.08
N SER A 199 -11.20 9.46 -14.76
CA SER A 199 -10.10 9.19 -15.68
C SER A 199 -10.11 7.72 -16.11
N ALA A 200 -10.32 7.48 -17.41
CA ALA A 200 -10.20 6.14 -17.99
C ALA A 200 -8.75 5.61 -17.94
N ASP A 201 -7.78 6.50 -17.79
CA ASP A 201 -6.38 6.17 -17.78
C ASP A 201 -5.88 5.73 -16.41
N LEU A 202 -6.43 6.25 -15.32
CA LEU A 202 -6.02 5.92 -13.96
C LEU A 202 -7.17 5.32 -13.14
N MET A 203 -8.12 4.65 -13.81
CA MET A 203 -9.28 4.03 -13.16
C MET A 203 -8.85 3.15 -12.01
N THR A 204 -9.28 3.50 -10.80
CA THR A 204 -9.03 2.69 -9.61
C THR A 204 -7.53 2.59 -9.33
N ALA A 205 -6.79 3.71 -9.34
CA ALA A 205 -5.36 3.71 -9.02
C ALA A 205 -5.14 3.18 -7.60
N THR A 206 -4.22 2.21 -7.42
CA THR A 206 -4.05 1.49 -6.15
C THR A 206 -2.71 1.72 -5.46
N LEU A 207 -1.58 1.57 -6.16
CA LEU A 207 -0.23 1.72 -5.61
C LEU A 207 0.64 2.51 -6.58
N ALA A 208 1.69 3.15 -6.06
CA ALA A 208 2.70 3.80 -6.87
C ALA A 208 4.11 3.52 -6.33
N ALA A 209 5.10 3.41 -7.22
CA ALA A 209 6.50 3.24 -6.85
C ALA A 209 7.43 3.88 -7.89
N PHE A 210 8.53 4.48 -7.42
CA PHE A 210 9.54 5.03 -8.33
C PHE A 210 10.41 3.96 -8.97
N GLY A 211 10.83 4.22 -10.20
CA GLY A 211 11.86 3.44 -10.87
C GLY A 211 13.19 3.44 -10.12
N ARG A 212 13.82 2.27 -10.06
CA ARG A 212 15.07 2.06 -9.30
C ARG A 212 16.34 2.29 -10.13
N THR A 213 16.23 2.51 -11.44
CA THR A 213 17.39 2.68 -12.32
C THR A 213 17.67 4.14 -12.62
N LYS A 214 18.90 4.43 -13.09
CA LYS A 214 19.24 5.78 -13.56
C LYS A 214 18.31 6.29 -14.67
N LYS A 215 17.71 5.40 -15.48
CA LYS A 215 16.88 5.76 -16.63
C LYS A 215 15.44 6.09 -16.26
N ASP A 216 14.96 5.60 -15.12
CA ASP A 216 13.56 5.70 -14.71
C ASP A 216 13.39 6.21 -13.28
N ARG A 217 14.45 6.73 -12.64
CA ARG A 217 14.41 7.36 -11.31
C ARG A 217 13.41 8.51 -11.15
N ASN A 218 12.92 9.07 -12.26
CA ASN A 218 11.90 10.10 -12.31
C ASN A 218 10.59 9.59 -12.93
N VAL A 219 10.42 8.27 -12.99
CA VAL A 219 9.21 7.61 -13.49
C VAL A 219 8.52 6.97 -12.29
N LEU A 220 7.26 7.35 -12.11
CA LEU A 220 6.35 6.76 -11.15
C LEU A 220 5.55 5.66 -11.84
N TYR A 221 5.75 4.41 -11.42
CA TYR A 221 4.97 3.27 -11.87
C TYR A 221 3.73 3.13 -10.99
N ILE A 222 2.56 3.06 -11.59
CA ILE A 222 1.26 3.10 -10.90
C ILE A 222 0.46 1.85 -11.30
N THR A 223 -0.04 1.11 -10.32
CA THR A 223 -0.99 0.02 -10.56
C THR A 223 -2.42 0.54 -10.50
N THR A 224 -3.30 -0.07 -11.29
CA THR A 224 -4.73 0.26 -11.29
C THR A 224 -5.60 -0.99 -11.20
N GLY A 225 -6.78 -0.88 -10.60
CA GLY A 225 -7.78 -1.95 -10.49
C GLY A 225 -8.72 -2.07 -11.70
N GLY A 226 -8.61 -1.17 -12.69
CA GLY A 226 -9.44 -1.18 -13.91
C GLY A 226 -10.84 -0.60 -13.68
N GLU A 227 -11.83 -1.03 -14.47
CA GLU A 227 -13.24 -0.56 -14.36
C GLU A 227 -13.97 -1.08 -13.10
N THR A 228 -13.21 -1.56 -12.12
CA THR A 228 -13.70 -2.10 -10.87
C THR A 228 -14.14 -0.97 -9.94
N ARG A 229 -15.45 -0.75 -9.78
CA ARG A 229 -15.98 0.07 -8.68
C ARG A 229 -16.22 -0.82 -7.47
N LEU A 230 -15.80 -0.38 -6.28
CA LEU A 230 -16.15 -1.07 -5.02
C LEU A 230 -17.68 -1.02 -4.78
N PRO A 231 -18.32 -2.12 -4.35
CA PRO A 231 -17.83 -3.50 -4.36
C PRO A 231 -17.96 -4.12 -5.76
N VAL A 232 -16.97 -4.95 -6.10
CA VAL A 232 -16.75 -5.58 -7.40
C VAL A 232 -17.95 -6.43 -7.83
N ASN A 233 -18.85 -5.89 -8.63
CA ASN A 233 -19.70 -6.73 -9.48
C ASN A 233 -18.88 -7.11 -10.72
N ASN A 234 -18.90 -8.41 -11.08
CA ASN A 234 -18.21 -9.04 -12.23
C ASN A 234 -18.64 -8.50 -13.62
N THR A 235 -19.08 -7.25 -13.71
CA THR A 235 -19.49 -6.55 -14.94
C THR A 235 -18.37 -5.69 -15.53
N SER A 236 -17.16 -5.70 -14.96
CA SER A 236 -16.01 -4.94 -15.46
C SER A 236 -15.57 -5.45 -16.84
N THR A 237 -15.39 -4.54 -17.80
CA THR A 237 -14.99 -4.91 -19.18
C THR A 237 -13.49 -4.70 -19.43
N ARG A 238 -12.79 -4.03 -18.51
CA ARG A 238 -11.35 -3.77 -18.59
C ARG A 238 -10.67 -3.98 -17.25
N GLY A 239 -9.73 -4.93 -17.21
CA GLY A 239 -8.90 -5.20 -16.04
C GLY A 239 -7.91 -4.08 -15.72
N GLY A 240 -7.22 -4.24 -14.59
CA GLY A 240 -6.15 -3.34 -14.14
C GLY A 240 -4.97 -3.23 -15.11
N LYS A 241 -4.14 -2.20 -14.92
CA LYS A 241 -2.89 -2.01 -15.68
C LYS A 241 -1.78 -1.42 -14.82
N VAL A 242 -0.55 -1.49 -15.33
CA VAL A 242 0.58 -0.72 -14.83
C VAL A 242 0.84 0.45 -15.77
N MET A 243 0.87 1.67 -15.23
CA MET A 243 1.18 2.90 -15.94
C MET A 243 2.55 3.42 -15.53
N ALA A 244 3.32 3.94 -16.47
CA ALA A 244 4.54 4.69 -16.19
C ALA A 244 4.27 6.19 -16.41
N LEU A 245 4.44 7.00 -15.37
CA LEU A 245 4.26 8.44 -15.39
C LEU A 245 5.60 9.13 -15.17
N SER A 246 6.08 9.90 -16.15
CA SER A 246 7.23 10.78 -15.93
C SER A 246 6.82 11.93 -15.03
N VAL A 247 7.55 12.14 -13.95
CA VAL A 247 7.33 13.23 -13.01
C VAL A 247 8.54 14.16 -12.98
N GLU A 248 8.25 15.46 -12.93
CA GLU A 248 9.26 16.48 -12.64
C GLU A 248 9.49 16.49 -11.12
N LEU A 249 10.74 16.23 -10.73
CA LEU A 249 11.19 16.20 -9.34
C LEU A 249 11.60 17.59 -8.86
#